data_AF-A0A963WRC2-F1
#
_entry.id   AF-A0A963WRC2-F1
#
_cell.length_a   1.000
_cell.length_b   1.000
_cell.length_c   1.000
_cell.angle_alpha   90.00
_cell.angle_beta   90.00
_cell.angle_gamma   90.00
#
_symmetry.space_group_name_H-M   'P 1'
#
loop_
_entity.id
_entity.type
_entity.pdbx_description
1 polymer ?
#
loop_
_entity_poly.entity_id
_entity_poly.type
_entity_poly.pdbx_seq_one_letter_code
_entity_poly.pdbx_strand_id
1 'polypeptide(L)'
;MTHRILILNGPNLNLLGTRDPATYGAQTLADVIAACEKLGAELGFEVSSFQSNHEGELVDRIQQAGLEGIGIVFNPGAYSHTSIALRDAISGAGALVVEVHISNIHARERFRHHS
;
A
#
# COMPACT_ATOMS: atom_id res chain seq x y z
N MET A 1 -2.65 -10.02 19.36
CA MET A 1 -2.13 -10.71 18.15
C MET A 1 -3.01 -10.31 16.99
N THR A 2 -2.49 -9.50 16.06
CA THR A 2 -3.21 -9.04 14.87
C THR A 2 -3.21 -10.15 13.83
N HIS A 3 -4.29 -10.92 13.74
CA HIS A 3 -4.42 -12.02 12.77
C HIS A 3 -4.80 -11.54 11.36
N ARG A 4 -4.96 -10.22 11.18
CA ARG A 4 -5.42 -9.61 9.94
C ARG A 4 -4.42 -8.56 9.46
N ILE A 5 -4.14 -8.59 8.17
CA ILE A 5 -3.29 -7.63 7.47
C ILE A 5 -4.08 -6.99 6.33
N LEU A 6 -3.93 -5.69 6.15
CA LEU A 6 -4.42 -4.94 5.01
C LEU A 6 -3.26 -4.58 4.08
N ILE A 7 -3.33 -5.02 2.82
CA ILE A 7 -2.48 -4.52 1.75
C ILE A 7 -3.16 -3.30 1.13
N LEU A 8 -2.64 -2.12 1.45
CA LEU A 8 -3.17 -0.84 0.98
C LEU A 8 -2.33 -0.33 -0.20
N ASN A 9 -2.98 0.12 -1.27
CA ASN A 9 -2.31 0.62 -2.47
C ASN A 9 -2.89 1.97 -2.90
N GLY A 10 -2.01 2.95 -3.06
CA GLY A 10 -2.33 4.29 -3.50
C GLY A 10 -2.53 4.42 -5.01
N PRO A 11 -2.43 5.65 -5.53
CA PRO A 11 -2.82 5.97 -6.89
C PRO A 11 -1.94 5.32 -7.95
N ASN A 12 -2.58 4.98 -9.08
CA ASN A 12 -2.00 4.41 -10.29
C ASN A 12 -1.43 2.99 -10.15
N LEU A 13 -1.41 2.39 -8.95
CA LEU A 13 -0.96 1.01 -8.77
C LEU A 13 -1.92 0.00 -9.40
N ASN A 14 -3.17 0.36 -9.63
CA ASN A 14 -4.11 -0.42 -10.43
C ASN A 14 -3.68 -0.60 -11.90
N LEU A 15 -2.71 0.19 -12.38
CA LEU A 15 -2.16 0.08 -13.73
C LEU A 15 -0.92 -0.82 -13.80
N LEU A 16 -0.49 -1.44 -12.70
CA LEU A 16 0.64 -2.36 -12.68
C LEU A 16 0.45 -3.48 -13.73
N GLY A 17 1.52 -3.84 -14.45
CA GLY A 17 1.49 -4.88 -15.48
C GLY A 17 0.83 -4.50 -16.81
N THR A 18 0.14 -3.34 -16.88
CA THR A 18 -0.56 -2.91 -18.11
C THR A 18 0.27 -1.96 -18.99
N ARG A 19 1.29 -1.30 -18.41
CA ARG A 19 2.11 -0.31 -19.10
C ARG A 19 3.42 -0.93 -19.58
N ASP A 20 3.56 -1.07 -20.90
CA ASP A 20 4.76 -1.58 -21.58
C ASP A 20 5.41 -2.79 -20.86
N PRO A 21 4.74 -3.97 -20.90
CA PRO A 21 5.14 -5.15 -20.11
C PRO A 21 6.55 -5.64 -20.41
N ALA A 22 7.06 -5.36 -21.61
CA ALA A 22 8.43 -5.70 -22.02
C ALA A 22 9.48 -4.95 -21.20
N THR A 23 9.16 -3.75 -20.72
CA THR A 23 10.06 -2.88 -19.95
C THR A 23 9.81 -2.97 -18.45
N TYR A 24 8.56 -3.05 -18.00
CA TYR A 24 8.18 -2.92 -16.58
C TYR A 24 7.73 -4.23 -15.92
N GLY A 25 7.74 -5.33 -16.67
CA GLY A 25 7.20 -6.61 -16.23
C GLY A 25 5.68 -6.69 -16.40
N ALA A 26 5.19 -7.92 -16.51
CA ALA A 26 3.78 -8.21 -16.76
C ALA A 26 2.96 -8.50 -15.49
N GLN A 27 3.60 -8.52 -14.31
CA GLN A 27 2.88 -8.76 -13.05
C GLN A 27 1.90 -7.62 -12.79
N THR A 28 0.65 -7.98 -12.58
CA THR A 28 -0.45 -7.07 -12.25
C THR A 28 -0.57 -6.88 -10.75
N LEU A 29 -1.31 -5.86 -10.33
CA LEU A 29 -1.60 -5.66 -8.90
C LEU A 29 -2.35 -6.88 -8.32
N ALA A 30 -3.22 -7.51 -9.10
CA ALA A 30 -3.93 -8.71 -8.71
C ALA A 30 -2.96 -9.88 -8.45
N ASP A 31 -1.93 -10.06 -9.26
CA ASP A 31 -0.91 -11.10 -9.06
C ASP A 31 -0.14 -10.88 -7.75
N VAL A 32 0.21 -9.62 -7.46
CA VAL A 32 0.88 -9.26 -6.20
C VAL A 32 -0.02 -9.54 -5.01
N ILE A 33 -1.29 -9.13 -5.06
CA ILE A 33 -2.27 -9.38 -3.98
C ILE A 33 -2.43 -10.89 -3.75
N ALA A 34 -2.58 -11.69 -4.80
CA ALA A 34 -2.70 -13.14 -4.68
C ALA A 34 -1.44 -13.78 -4.04
N ALA A 35 -0.24 -13.27 -4.36
CA ALA A 35 0.99 -13.71 -3.72
C ALA A 35 1.03 -13.34 -2.22
N CYS A 36 0.59 -12.13 -1.86
CA CYS A 36 0.47 -11.70 -0.47
C CYS A 36 -0.55 -12.53 0.32
N GLU A 37 -1.72 -12.82 -0.25
CA GLU A 37 -2.76 -13.64 0.37
C GLU A 37 -2.27 -15.07 0.62
N LYS A 38 -1.60 -15.67 -0.38
CA LYS A 38 -0.99 -16.99 -0.22
C LYS A 38 0.04 -17.02 0.90
N LEU A 39 0.98 -16.06 0.91
CA LEU A 39 1.99 -15.97 1.96
C LEU A 39 1.38 -15.70 3.33
N GLY A 40 0.36 -14.85 3.40
CA GLY A 40 -0.39 -14.60 4.63
C GLY A 40 -0.98 -15.89 5.20
N ALA A 41 -1.65 -16.69 4.37
CA ALA A 41 -2.21 -17.98 4.78
C ALA A 41 -1.14 -18.94 5.29
N GLU A 42 0.02 -19.03 4.62
CA GLU A 42 1.16 -19.84 5.06
C GLU A 42 1.71 -19.40 6.43
N LEU A 43 1.65 -18.11 6.73
CA LEU A 43 2.10 -17.52 7.99
C LEU A 43 1.01 -17.41 9.07
N GLY A 44 -0.23 -17.83 8.78
CA GLY A 44 -1.36 -17.79 9.72
C GLY A 44 -2.05 -16.42 9.84
N PHE A 45 -1.94 -15.56 8.83
CA PHE A 45 -2.64 -14.28 8.73
C PHE A 45 -3.75 -14.33 7.68
N GLU A 46 -4.86 -13.67 7.98
CA GLU A 46 -5.87 -13.29 6.99
C GLU A 46 -5.44 -11.98 6.31
N VAL A 47 -5.37 -11.99 4.99
CA VAL A 47 -4.96 -10.82 4.20
C VAL A 47 -6.16 -10.29 3.44
N SER A 48 -6.36 -8.99 3.54
CA SER A 48 -7.31 -8.23 2.72
C SER A 48 -6.55 -7.17 1.93
N SER A 49 -7.14 -6.67 0.84
CA SER A 49 -6.52 -5.62 0.03
C SER A 49 -7.49 -4.48 -0.27
N PHE A 50 -6.94 -3.29 -0.44
CA PHE A 50 -7.67 -2.11 -0.90
C PHE A 50 -6.77 -1.25 -1.78
N GLN A 51 -7.30 -0.76 -2.89
CA GLN A 51 -6.61 0.17 -3.77
C GLN A 51 -7.52 1.36 -4.06
N SER A 52 -6.97 2.57 -3.99
CA SER A 52 -7.67 3.76 -4.46
C SER A 52 -6.74 4.80 -5.06
N ASN A 53 -7.27 5.55 -6.01
CA ASN A 53 -6.64 6.76 -6.53
C ASN A 53 -6.97 8.01 -5.71
N HIS A 54 -7.96 7.92 -4.83
CA HIS A 54 -8.48 9.03 -4.04
C HIS A 54 -7.85 9.05 -2.65
N GLU A 55 -7.22 10.18 -2.31
CA GLU A 55 -6.56 10.36 -1.01
C GLU A 55 -7.53 10.13 0.17
N GLY A 56 -8.76 10.68 0.08
CA GLY A 56 -9.77 10.54 1.13
C GLY A 56 -10.14 9.08 1.43
N GLU A 57 -10.32 8.24 0.40
CA GLU A 57 -10.64 6.82 0.61
C GLU A 57 -9.50 6.06 1.28
N LEU A 58 -8.26 6.41 0.98
CA LEU A 58 -7.09 5.85 1.64
C LEU A 58 -7.01 6.30 3.10
N VAL A 59 -7.28 7.59 3.38
CA VAL A 59 -7.37 8.15 4.74
C VAL A 59 -8.42 7.39 5.56
N ASP A 60 -9.64 7.27 5.04
CA ASP A 60 -10.75 6.58 5.70
C ASP A 60 -10.38 5.12 6.01
N ARG A 61 -9.76 4.44 5.03
CA ARG A 61 -9.35 3.04 5.19
C ARG A 61 -8.26 2.86 6.25
N ILE A 62 -7.29 3.78 6.33
CA ILE A 62 -6.24 3.79 7.37
C ILE A 62 -6.86 3.97 8.75
N GLN A 63 -7.76 4.95 8.90
CA GLN A 63 -8.43 5.22 10.17
C GLN A 63 -9.25 4.02 10.64
N GLN A 64 -10.01 3.41 9.73
CA GLN A 64 -10.78 2.20 10.02
C GLN A 64 -9.87 1.05 10.46
N ALA A 65 -8.78 0.78 9.72
CA ALA A 65 -7.85 -0.29 10.06
C ALA A 65 -7.18 -0.08 11.43
N GLY A 66 -6.84 1.17 11.76
CA GLY A 66 -6.32 1.54 13.09
C GLY A 66 -7.30 1.20 14.22
N LEU A 67 -8.57 1.58 14.08
CA LEU A 67 -9.63 1.26 15.05
C LEU A 67 -9.85 -0.25 15.21
N GLU A 68 -9.73 -1.01 14.12
CA GLU A 68 -9.90 -2.46 14.10
C GLU A 68 -8.65 -3.23 14.58
N GLY A 69 -7.55 -2.53 14.87
CA GLY A 69 -6.27 -3.14 15.23
C GLY A 69 -5.67 -4.00 14.12
N ILE A 70 -5.90 -3.65 12.85
CA ILE A 70 -5.36 -4.34 11.68
C ILE A 70 -4.00 -3.74 11.32
N GLY A 71 -3.01 -4.60 11.06
CA GLY A 71 -1.71 -4.15 10.53
C GLY A 71 -1.80 -3.80 9.05
N ILE A 72 -1.11 -2.75 8.60
CA ILE A 72 -1.20 -2.26 7.22
C ILE A 72 0.17 -2.37 6.54
N VAL A 73 0.21 -2.96 5.36
CA VAL A 73 1.33 -2.84 4.41
C VAL A 73 0.88 -1.87 3.34
N PHE A 74 1.50 -0.70 3.27
CA PHE A 74 1.01 0.41 2.44
C PHE A 74 2.04 0.82 1.38
N ASN A 75 1.64 0.79 0.12
CA ASN A 75 2.32 1.52 -0.95
C ASN A 75 1.52 2.80 -1.26
N PRO A 76 1.94 3.99 -0.80
CA PRO A 76 1.19 5.23 -1.03
C PRO A 76 1.28 5.73 -2.48
N GLY A 77 2.05 5.09 -3.36
CA GLY A 77 2.30 5.56 -4.70
C GLY A 77 2.89 6.98 -4.67
N ALA A 78 2.37 7.87 -5.52
CA ALA A 78 2.82 9.25 -5.56
C ALA A 78 2.51 10.05 -4.28
N TYR A 79 1.53 9.62 -3.47
CA TYR A 79 1.14 10.34 -2.26
C TYR A 79 2.18 10.24 -1.13
N SER A 80 3.10 9.29 -1.21
CA SER A 80 4.27 9.19 -0.30
C SER A 80 5.04 10.52 -0.26
N HIS A 81 5.05 11.28 -1.37
CA HIS A 81 5.83 12.51 -1.48
C HIS A 81 5.03 13.79 -1.23
N THR A 82 3.72 13.70 -1.05
CA THR A 82 2.84 14.90 -1.05
C THR A 82 1.79 14.92 0.05
N SER A 83 1.36 13.76 0.55
CA SER A 83 0.18 13.67 1.39
C SER A 83 0.51 13.78 2.88
N ILE A 84 0.36 14.99 3.40
CA ILE A 84 0.35 15.22 4.85
C ILE A 84 -0.91 14.60 5.47
N ALA A 85 -2.03 14.56 4.74
CA ALA A 85 -3.28 13.96 5.21
C ALA A 85 -3.13 12.46 5.55
N LEU A 86 -2.45 11.68 4.70
CA LEU A 86 -2.19 10.27 4.98
C LEU A 86 -1.25 10.09 6.16
N ARG A 87 -0.19 10.90 6.26
CA ARG A 87 0.71 10.90 7.42
C ARG A 87 -0.05 11.12 8.72
N ASP A 88 -0.92 12.11 8.74
CA ASP A 88 -1.70 12.45 9.94
C ASP A 88 -2.77 11.40 10.23
N ALA A 89 -3.35 10.76 9.21
CA ALA A 89 -4.27 9.63 9.40
C ALA A 89 -3.58 8.43 10.07
N ILE A 90 -2.36 8.09 9.64
CA ILE A 90 -1.56 7.00 10.23
C ILE A 90 -1.29 7.30 11.71
N SER A 91 -0.75 8.49 12.00
CA SER A 91 -0.40 8.88 13.38
C SER A 91 -1.64 9.04 14.26
N GLY A 92 -2.71 9.63 13.74
CA GLY A 92 -3.92 9.94 14.49
C GLY A 92 -4.75 8.71 14.83
N ALA A 93 -4.76 7.70 13.95
CA ALA A 93 -5.47 6.44 14.18
C ALA A 93 -4.68 5.41 15.01
N GLY A 94 -3.41 5.69 15.33
CA GLY A 94 -2.52 4.72 15.96
C GLY A 94 -2.29 3.48 15.10
N ALA A 95 -2.40 3.61 13.77
CA ALA A 95 -2.31 2.50 12.84
C ALA A 95 -0.87 1.97 12.75
N LEU A 96 -0.71 0.65 12.82
CA LEU A 96 0.59 0.00 12.58
C LEU A 96 0.79 -0.15 11.07
N VAL A 97 1.66 0.68 10.49
CA VAL A 97 1.90 0.72 9.05
C VAL A 97 3.35 0.39 8.71
N VAL A 98 3.54 -0.49 7.74
CA VAL A 98 4.82 -0.72 7.05
C VAL A 98 4.70 -0.16 5.64
N GLU A 99 5.51 0.85 5.35
CA GLU A 99 5.57 1.44 4.01
C GLU A 99 6.39 0.56 3.06
N VAL A 100 5.90 0.39 1.82
CA VAL A 100 6.60 -0.35 0.78
C VAL A 100 6.54 0.38 -0.56
N HIS A 101 7.61 0.23 -1.35
CA HIS A 101 7.69 0.73 -2.72
C HIS A 101 8.19 -0.38 -3.64
N ILE A 102 7.53 -0.57 -4.77
CA ILE A 102 7.94 -1.58 -5.79
C ILE A 102 9.29 -1.19 -6.40
N SER A 103 9.51 0.10 -6.62
CA SER A 103 10.77 0.64 -7.15
C SER A 103 11.61 1.28 -6.05
N ASN A 104 12.93 1.30 -6.21
CA ASN A 104 13.81 2.10 -5.35
C ASN A 104 13.58 3.60 -5.58
N ILE A 105 12.87 4.26 -4.67
CA ILE A 105 12.54 5.69 -4.78
C ILE A 105 13.76 6.61 -4.70
N HIS A 106 14.83 6.22 -3.99
CA HIS A 106 16.06 7.02 -3.87
C HIS A 106 16.93 7.01 -5.13
N ALA A 107 16.73 6.03 -6.02
CA ALA A 107 17.39 5.97 -7.32
C ALA A 107 16.65 6.76 -8.41
N ARG A 108 15.50 7.35 -8.08
CA ARG A 108 14.61 8.03 -9.02
C ARG A 108 14.76 9.56 -8.95
N GLU A 109 13.82 10.28 -9.55
CA GLU A 109 13.81 11.75 -9.56
C GLU A 109 13.81 12.32 -8.14
N ARG A 110 14.47 13.47 -7.93
CA ARG A 110 14.67 14.06 -6.59
C ARG A 110 13.39 14.23 -5.78
N PHE A 111 12.27 14.54 -6.43
CA PHE A 111 10.98 14.71 -5.75
C PHE A 111 10.43 13.40 -5.15
N ARG A 112 11.05 12.25 -5.42
CA ARG A 112 10.68 10.94 -4.84
C ARG A 112 11.58 10.49 -3.69
N HIS A 113 12.61 11.26 -3.36
CA HIS A 113 13.61 10.82 -2.38
C HIS A 113 13.12 10.91 -0.94
N HIS A 114 12.06 11.67 -0.69
CA HIS A 114 11.47 11.85 0.63
C HIS A 114 10.08 11.24 0.69
N SER A 115 9.83 10.52 1.78
CA SER A 115 8.51 10.11 2.23
C SER A 115 8.31 10.50 3.68
#